data_AF-A0A7V5A062-F1
#
_entry.id   AF-A0A7V5A062-F1
#
_cell.length_a   1.000
_cell.length_b   1.000
_cell.length_c   1.000
_cell.angle_alpha   90.00
_cell.angle_beta   90.00
_cell.angle_gamma   90.00
#
_symmetry.space_group_name_H-M   'P 1'
#
loop_
_entity.id
_entity.type
_entity.pdbx_description
1 polymer ?
#
loop_
_entity_poly.entity_id
_entity_poly.type
_entity_poly.pdbx_seq_one_letter_code
_entity_poly.pdbx_strand_id
1 'polypeptide(L)'
;MIFFIFLLTASLRFPCWLGAEDALKEPAELRVGVGEFRVNVESPTLKQLGQTVGRMFLEKLQALEKKRIHPAEREGFIRGLVKKSRIEELKKLDELYRKRDQLALSSLKEKEKNAYIELTTRIHESLQRIRYLDSLDPKEVTLKQEEKPLKWVEANLKGELVAPVRSTYKDVCREARIDYLVTGEVEEIFQDVISVRAILYSDIEEKVLYERETMGTTREPLVDQLLPDLVTRLLGIEYGTLEIVAQPKDAGIFLNGKLVGIGKVRKPFLPTGEYRIEIQRPGYQFLTQEILLGAREQRNIEVTLQALAVEPFQIASLPSNATFYVGAERKGDTPLYLEEAATDSIGRIEKEGYKAFVFPLESQPKDLHLLLPKDIFSWKDRVERKREDFYRAFGWFVLSLPLPILLYGYYENESFRYIQYSRSGRYDPAEAGKWSDRMNGIYYGYLGTLFLSSSLLVNALTTLMDYLVTGEASVKYPDQKP
;
A
#
# COMPACT_ATOMS: atom_id res chain seq x y z
N MET A 1 -47.48 63.45 40.75
CA MET A 1 -46.44 64.45 41.06
C MET A 1 -45.27 63.72 41.70
N ILE A 2 -44.14 63.65 40.98
CA ILE A 2 -42.75 63.53 41.49
C ILE A 2 -42.27 62.17 42.06
N PHE A 3 -41.33 61.57 41.29
CA PHE A 3 -40.08 60.88 41.66
C PHE A 3 -40.00 60.03 42.94
N PHE A 4 -39.59 58.76 42.80
CA PHE A 4 -38.23 58.36 43.19
C PHE A 4 -37.79 57.03 42.55
N ILE A 5 -36.59 57.08 41.98
CA ILE A 5 -35.77 56.01 41.40
C ILE A 5 -34.90 55.44 42.52
N PHE A 6 -34.76 54.11 42.61
CA PHE A 6 -33.56 53.44 43.13
C PHE A 6 -33.48 52.04 42.47
N LEU A 7 -32.74 51.91 41.36
CA LEU A 7 -31.36 51.40 41.30
C LEU A 7 -31.25 49.90 41.67
N LEU A 8 -31.53 49.05 40.69
CA LEU A 8 -30.89 47.74 40.59
C LEU A 8 -30.12 47.71 39.26
N THR A 9 -28.81 47.93 39.34
CA THR A 9 -27.86 47.71 38.26
C THR A 9 -27.80 46.21 37.95
N ALA A 10 -28.74 45.73 37.15
CA ALA A 10 -28.59 44.46 36.47
C ALA A 10 -27.74 44.71 35.22
N SER A 11 -26.43 44.53 35.37
CA SER A 11 -25.49 44.28 34.29
C SER A 11 -25.88 42.96 33.60
N LEU A 12 -26.95 42.98 32.80
CA LEU A 12 -27.27 41.93 31.86
C LEU A 12 -26.25 42.01 30.72
N ARG A 13 -25.03 41.50 30.99
CA ARG A 13 -24.18 40.92 29.96
C ARG A 13 -24.99 39.80 29.34
N PHE A 14 -25.61 40.05 28.20
CA PHE A 14 -26.10 38.99 27.34
C PHE A 14 -24.92 38.02 27.11
N PRO A 15 -25.01 36.75 27.54
CA PRO A 15 -24.01 35.78 27.17
C PRO A 15 -24.20 35.54 25.69
N CYS A 16 -23.32 36.15 24.89
CA CYS A 16 -23.21 35.86 23.46
C CYS A 16 -22.85 34.38 23.39
N TRP A 17 -23.82 33.56 23.04
CA TRP A 17 -23.69 32.12 22.87
C TRP A 17 -22.91 31.88 21.57
N LEU A 18 -21.59 32.13 21.58
CA LEU A 18 -20.68 31.48 20.64
C LEU A 18 -20.51 30.05 21.16
N GLY A 19 -21.04 29.08 20.43
CA GLY A 19 -20.90 27.66 20.75
C GLY A 19 -19.43 27.25 20.82
N ALA A 20 -19.15 26.15 21.51
CA ALA A 20 -17.81 25.57 21.71
C ALA A 20 -17.04 25.25 20.39
N GLU A 21 -17.67 25.37 19.23
CA GLU A 21 -17.07 25.23 17.90
C GLU A 21 -16.27 26.46 17.45
N ASP A 22 -16.46 27.62 18.08
CA ASP A 22 -15.79 28.89 17.78
C ASP A 22 -14.42 29.06 18.48
N ALA A 23 -13.71 27.97 18.74
CA ALA A 23 -12.34 28.05 19.24
C ALA A 23 -11.40 28.69 18.18
N LEU A 24 -10.23 29.17 18.62
CA LEU A 24 -9.16 29.60 17.72
C LEU A 24 -8.90 28.50 16.66
N LYS A 25 -8.86 28.86 15.38
CA LYS A 25 -8.72 27.88 14.29
C LYS A 25 -7.29 27.37 14.25
N GLU A 26 -7.05 26.25 14.93
CA GLU A 26 -5.75 25.59 14.93
C GLU A 26 -5.49 24.84 13.62
N PRO A 27 -4.25 24.87 13.10
CA PRO A 27 -3.87 24.00 11.99
C PRO A 27 -3.88 22.53 12.47
N ALA A 28 -4.45 21.65 11.66
CA ALA A 28 -4.44 20.21 11.89
C ALA A 28 -3.09 19.57 11.55
N GLU A 29 -2.38 20.14 10.58
CA GLU A 29 -1.04 19.74 10.13
C GLU A 29 -0.16 20.98 10.02
N LEU A 30 1.15 20.84 10.24
CA LEU A 30 2.13 21.92 10.09
C LEU A 30 3.01 21.64 8.89
N ARG A 31 3.10 22.62 7.98
CA ARG A 31 3.85 22.45 6.73
C ARG A 31 5.29 22.89 6.89
N VAL A 32 6.20 22.02 6.50
CA VAL A 32 7.65 22.27 6.58
C VAL A 32 8.22 22.30 5.18
N GLY A 33 9.13 23.24 4.94
CA GLY A 33 9.89 23.31 3.70
C GLY A 33 11.36 23.58 3.94
N VAL A 34 12.21 22.96 3.14
CA VAL A 34 13.65 23.26 3.06
C VAL A 34 13.91 24.00 1.76
N GLY A 35 14.48 25.18 1.88
CA GLY A 35 14.83 26.07 0.78
C GLY A 35 16.28 25.93 0.33
N GLU A 36 16.57 26.52 -0.82
CA GLU A 36 17.93 26.71 -1.31
C GLU A 36 18.70 27.66 -0.40
N PHE A 37 19.92 27.26 -0.01
CA PHE A 37 20.81 28.13 0.75
C PHE A 37 21.39 29.17 -0.19
N ARG A 38 21.26 30.44 0.20
CA ARG A 38 21.73 31.57 -0.61
C ARG A 38 23.24 31.65 -0.59
N VAL A 39 23.80 32.23 -1.64
CA VAL A 39 25.22 32.54 -1.73
C VAL A 39 25.41 34.02 -2.00
N ASN A 40 26.44 34.62 -1.38
CA ASN A 40 26.70 36.06 -1.48
C ASN A 40 27.28 36.46 -2.85
N VAL A 41 27.97 35.54 -3.52
CA VAL A 41 28.61 35.75 -4.82
C VAL A 41 27.92 34.89 -5.87
N GLU A 42 27.52 35.51 -6.98
CA GLU A 42 26.96 34.80 -8.14
C GLU A 42 28.06 34.02 -8.88
N SER A 43 28.43 32.87 -8.31
CA SER A 43 29.26 31.86 -8.98
C SER A 43 28.43 30.59 -9.20
N PRO A 44 28.48 29.98 -10.41
CA PRO A 44 27.82 28.70 -10.66
C PRO A 44 28.23 27.60 -9.67
N THR A 45 29.49 27.58 -9.24
CA THR A 45 30.02 26.58 -8.30
C THR A 45 29.46 26.77 -6.89
N LEU A 46 29.44 28.01 -6.38
CA LEU A 46 28.89 28.33 -5.07
C LEU A 46 27.38 28.09 -5.03
N LYS A 47 26.67 28.42 -6.12
CA LYS A 47 25.23 28.11 -6.21
C LYS A 47 24.96 26.60 -6.10
N GLN A 48 25.75 25.77 -6.77
CA GLN A 48 25.65 24.31 -6.61
C GLN A 48 25.95 23.86 -5.19
N LEU A 49 26.92 24.49 -4.51
CA LEU A 49 27.22 24.21 -3.12
C LEU A 49 26.03 24.54 -2.21
N GLY A 50 25.41 25.71 -2.36
CA GLY A 50 24.20 26.09 -1.60
C GLY A 50 23.03 25.12 -1.81
N GLN A 51 22.82 24.65 -3.03
CA GLN A 51 21.83 23.61 -3.34
C GLN A 51 22.19 22.26 -2.70
N THR A 52 23.47 21.90 -2.70
CA THR A 52 23.95 20.64 -2.09
C THR A 52 23.74 20.66 -0.58
N VAL A 53 24.11 21.75 0.08
CA VAL A 53 23.86 21.95 1.53
C VAL A 53 22.36 21.87 1.83
N GLY A 54 21.53 22.58 1.06
CA GLY A 54 20.07 22.52 1.22
C GLY A 54 19.51 21.09 1.07
N ARG A 55 20.01 20.32 0.10
CA ARG A 55 19.60 18.91 -0.08
C ARG A 55 20.06 18.01 1.07
N MET A 56 21.24 18.25 1.65
CA MET A 56 21.71 17.51 2.83
C MET A 56 20.80 17.76 4.05
N PHE A 57 20.37 19.01 4.27
CA PHE A 57 19.37 19.33 5.28
C PHE A 57 18.04 18.64 4.99
N LEU A 58 17.58 18.68 3.75
CA LEU A 58 16.33 18.02 3.35
C LEU A 58 16.38 16.51 3.63
N GLU A 59 17.42 15.81 3.19
CA GLU A 59 17.58 14.37 3.41
C GLU A 59 17.54 13.99 4.90
N LYS A 60 18.26 14.74 5.73
CA LYS A 60 18.36 14.45 7.17
C LYS A 60 17.09 14.82 7.94
N LEU A 61 16.38 15.88 7.53
CA LEU A 61 15.19 16.35 8.23
C LEU A 61 13.89 15.65 7.77
N GLN A 62 13.84 15.08 6.56
CA GLN A 62 12.62 14.47 6.03
C GLN A 62 12.09 13.30 6.89
N ALA A 63 12.92 12.70 7.73
CA ALA A 63 12.54 11.67 8.69
C ALA A 63 11.65 12.17 9.84
N LEU A 64 11.52 13.49 10.04
CA LEU A 64 10.70 14.07 11.11
C LEU A 64 9.21 13.98 10.76
N GLU A 65 8.43 13.34 11.64
CA GLU A 65 6.99 13.09 11.41
C GLU A 65 6.07 14.06 12.16
N LYS A 66 6.48 14.58 13.33
CA LYS A 66 5.62 15.35 14.24
C LYS A 66 6.40 16.46 14.94
N LYS A 67 5.74 17.58 15.25
CA LYS A 67 6.23 18.64 16.15
C LYS A 67 5.35 18.70 17.38
N ARG A 68 5.98 18.81 18.55
CA ARG A 68 5.32 19.20 19.79
C ARG A 68 5.47 20.71 19.99
N ILE A 69 4.40 21.39 20.36
CA ILE A 69 4.45 22.82 20.67
C ILE A 69 4.97 22.98 22.11
N HIS A 70 6.24 23.36 22.24
CA HIS A 70 6.89 23.52 23.54
C HIS A 70 6.22 24.64 24.36
N PRO A 71 6.09 24.53 25.70
CA PRO A 71 5.47 25.59 26.53
C PRO A 71 6.09 26.98 26.35
N ALA A 72 7.41 27.04 26.11
CA ALA A 72 8.11 28.31 25.85
C ALA A 72 7.78 28.94 24.48
N GLU A 73 7.37 28.15 23.49
CA GLU A 73 6.99 28.60 22.14
C GLU A 73 5.47 28.80 22.03
N ARG A 74 4.69 28.19 22.93
CA ARG A 74 3.23 28.19 22.92
C ARG A 74 2.62 29.59 22.89
N GLU A 75 3.12 30.51 23.71
CA GLU A 75 2.61 31.89 23.74
C GLU A 75 2.81 32.60 22.39
N GLY A 76 4.00 32.46 21.79
CA GLY A 76 4.33 33.02 20.48
C GLY A 76 3.45 32.42 19.39
N PHE A 77 3.31 31.10 19.40
CA PHE A 77 2.47 30.34 18.46
C PHE A 77 1.00 30.79 18.51
N ILE A 78 0.42 30.90 19.71
CA ILE A 78 -0.98 31.31 19.89
C ILE A 78 -1.17 32.76 19.45
N ARG A 79 -0.25 33.67 19.80
CA ARG A 79 -0.28 35.07 19.32
C ARG A 79 -0.27 35.13 17.78
N GLY A 80 0.57 34.30 17.16
CA GLY A 80 0.64 34.13 15.72
C GLY A 80 -0.69 33.71 15.10
N LEU A 81 -1.31 32.67 15.66
CA LEU A 81 -2.62 32.18 15.21
C LEU A 81 -3.73 33.21 15.39
N VAL A 82 -3.75 33.95 16.50
CA VAL A 82 -4.72 35.03 16.75
C VAL A 82 -4.55 36.12 15.70
N LYS A 83 -3.31 36.56 15.45
CA LYS A 83 -3.00 37.57 14.43
C LYS A 83 -3.45 37.12 13.03
N LYS A 84 -3.14 35.87 12.64
CA LYS A 84 -3.53 35.31 11.34
C LYS A 84 -5.05 35.24 11.18
N SER A 85 -5.74 34.70 12.19
CA SER A 85 -7.21 34.61 12.22
C SER A 85 -7.86 36.00 12.15
N ARG A 86 -7.29 36.98 12.87
CA ARG A 86 -7.76 38.37 12.84
C ARG A 86 -7.62 39.00 11.46
N ILE A 87 -6.49 38.79 10.78
CA ILE A 87 -6.27 39.29 9.41
C ILE A 87 -7.26 38.64 8.43
N GLU A 88 -7.54 37.35 8.56
CA GLU A 88 -8.53 36.65 7.73
C GLU A 88 -9.94 37.21 7.95
N GLU A 89 -10.35 37.42 9.20
CA GLU A 89 -11.64 38.03 9.53
C GLU A 89 -11.74 39.48 9.04
N LEU A 90 -10.66 40.27 9.13
CA LEU A 90 -10.64 41.64 8.59
C LEU A 90 -10.82 41.66 7.06
N LYS A 91 -10.20 40.72 6.32
CA LYS A 91 -10.41 40.60 4.87
C LYS A 91 -11.85 40.23 4.54
N LYS A 92 -12.40 39.27 5.26
CA LYS A 92 -13.81 38.86 5.13
C LYS A 92 -14.76 40.04 5.42
N LEU A 93 -14.46 40.82 6.45
CA LEU A 93 -15.22 42.02 6.82
C LEU A 93 -15.18 43.08 5.70
N ASP A 94 -14.01 43.36 5.12
CA ASP A 94 -13.88 44.28 3.97
C ASP A 94 -14.71 43.80 2.77
N GLU A 95 -14.66 42.51 2.43
CA GLU A 95 -15.48 41.93 1.36
C GLU A 95 -16.99 42.04 1.64
N LEU A 96 -17.41 41.83 2.88
CA LEU A 96 -18.81 41.96 3.28
C LEU A 96 -19.29 43.40 3.16
N TYR A 97 -18.48 44.38 3.59
CA TYR A 97 -18.78 45.80 3.41
C TYR A 97 -18.92 46.15 1.93
N ARG A 98 -17.95 45.75 1.08
CA ARG A 98 -18.02 45.99 -0.37
C ARG A 98 -19.29 45.43 -1.00
N LYS A 99 -19.66 44.18 -0.67
CA LYS A 99 -20.89 43.53 -1.19
C LYS A 99 -22.15 44.25 -0.72
N ARG A 100 -22.22 44.65 0.55
CA ARG A 100 -23.35 45.38 1.11
C ARG A 100 -23.51 46.74 0.44
N ASP A 101 -22.42 47.48 0.29
CA ASP A 101 -22.43 48.82 -0.28
C ASP A 101 -22.78 48.79 -1.77
N GLN A 102 -22.32 47.78 -2.53
CA GLN A 102 -22.76 47.54 -3.91
C GLN A 102 -24.28 47.29 -4.01
N LEU A 103 -24.84 46.47 -3.11
CA LEU A 103 -26.29 46.21 -3.08
C LEU A 103 -27.10 47.45 -2.70
N ALA A 104 -26.57 48.28 -1.78
CA ALA A 104 -27.21 49.53 -1.39
C ALA A 104 -27.29 50.55 -2.55
N LEU A 105 -26.32 50.50 -3.47
CA LEU A 105 -26.27 51.36 -4.66
C LEU A 105 -27.14 50.83 -5.82
N SER A 106 -27.54 49.55 -5.80
CA SER A 106 -28.54 48.99 -6.72
C SER A 106 -29.97 49.28 -6.22
N SER A 107 -30.93 49.49 -7.11
CA SER A 107 -32.31 49.86 -6.74
C SER A 107 -33.01 48.74 -5.93
N LEU A 108 -32.99 48.86 -4.61
CA LEU A 108 -33.41 47.83 -3.64
C LEU A 108 -34.84 47.31 -3.85
N LYS A 109 -34.99 46.22 -4.61
CA LYS A 109 -36.20 45.38 -4.64
C LYS A 109 -36.33 44.60 -3.32
N GLU A 110 -37.51 44.04 -3.05
CA GLU A 110 -37.81 43.35 -1.78
C GLU A 110 -36.85 42.18 -1.45
N LYS A 111 -36.37 41.45 -2.47
CA LYS A 111 -35.33 40.42 -2.31
C LYS A 111 -33.96 40.99 -1.92
N GLU A 112 -33.61 42.17 -2.41
CA GLU A 112 -32.32 42.83 -2.14
C GLU A 112 -32.29 43.43 -0.73
N LYS A 113 -33.45 43.82 -0.17
CA LYS A 113 -33.59 44.20 1.24
C LYS A 113 -33.25 43.05 2.19
N ASN A 114 -33.75 41.84 1.92
CA ASN A 114 -33.44 40.67 2.74
C ASN A 114 -31.94 40.32 2.68
N ALA A 115 -31.34 40.38 1.49
CA ALA A 115 -29.89 40.17 1.32
C ALA A 115 -29.06 41.23 2.06
N TYR A 116 -29.50 42.49 2.06
CA TYR A 116 -28.85 43.57 2.80
C TYR A 116 -28.88 43.33 4.32
N ILE A 117 -30.02 42.87 4.85
CA ILE A 117 -30.15 42.53 6.27
C ILE A 117 -29.21 41.37 6.62
N GLU A 118 -29.18 40.32 5.80
CA GLU A 118 -28.29 39.17 5.99
C GLU A 118 -26.81 39.57 6.02
N LEU A 119 -26.37 40.41 5.08
CA LEU A 119 -25.00 40.93 5.06
C LEU A 119 -24.68 41.78 6.30
N THR A 120 -25.65 42.57 6.77
CA THR A 120 -25.50 43.38 7.99
C THR A 120 -25.33 42.49 9.23
N THR A 121 -26.09 41.40 9.33
CA THR A 121 -25.91 40.40 10.40
C THR A 121 -24.53 39.76 10.34
N ARG A 122 -24.08 39.34 9.14
CA ARG A 122 -22.74 38.75 8.97
C ARG A 122 -21.59 39.71 9.31
N ILE A 123 -21.75 41.00 9.00
CA ILE A 123 -20.81 42.05 9.42
C ILE A 123 -20.75 42.13 10.95
N HIS A 124 -21.91 42.10 11.61
CA HIS A 124 -21.96 42.11 13.07
C HIS A 124 -21.27 40.89 13.68
N GLU A 125 -21.53 39.69 13.16
CA GLU A 125 -20.87 38.45 13.58
C GLU A 125 -19.35 38.53 13.41
N SER A 126 -18.85 39.01 12.27
CA SER A 126 -17.40 39.15 12.04
C SER A 126 -16.76 40.18 12.97
N LEU A 127 -17.45 41.29 13.29
CA LEU A 127 -17.00 42.26 14.30
C LEU A 127 -16.96 41.66 15.70
N GLN A 128 -17.96 40.88 16.09
CA GLN A 128 -17.96 40.15 17.37
C GLN A 128 -16.78 39.16 17.42
N ARG A 129 -16.52 38.46 16.32
CA ARG A 129 -15.38 37.54 16.20
C ARG A 129 -14.03 38.24 16.38
N ILE A 130 -13.84 39.40 15.74
CA ILE A 130 -12.61 40.20 15.91
C ILE A 130 -12.44 40.65 17.36
N ARG A 131 -13.51 41.14 18.01
CA ARG A 131 -13.46 41.53 19.43
C ARG A 131 -13.12 40.37 20.34
N TYR A 132 -13.67 39.18 20.06
CA TYR A 132 -13.34 37.96 20.77
C TYR A 132 -11.84 37.64 20.61
N LEU A 133 -11.31 37.63 19.39
CA LEU A 133 -9.89 37.38 19.13
C LEU A 133 -8.97 38.39 19.84
N ASP A 134 -9.34 39.67 19.85
CA ASP A 134 -8.60 40.73 20.53
C ASP A 134 -8.64 40.60 22.07
N SER A 135 -9.65 39.91 22.62
CA SER A 135 -9.81 39.68 24.07
C SER A 135 -9.15 38.41 24.60
N LEU A 136 -8.66 37.53 23.72
CA LEU A 136 -8.02 36.28 24.12
C LEU A 136 -6.66 36.54 24.77
N ASP A 137 -6.45 36.05 25.99
CA ASP A 137 -5.11 35.94 26.56
C ASP A 137 -4.41 34.68 26.01
N PRO A 138 -3.28 34.83 25.28
CA PRO A 138 -2.52 33.69 24.76
C PRO A 138 -2.09 32.66 25.81
N LYS A 139 -2.00 33.05 27.10
CA LYS A 139 -1.60 32.16 28.19
C LYS A 139 -2.71 31.24 28.66
N GLU A 140 -3.97 31.67 28.53
CA GLU A 140 -5.15 30.94 29.03
C GLU A 140 -5.73 29.99 27.97
N VAL A 141 -5.31 30.13 26.70
CA VAL A 141 -5.82 29.30 25.60
C VAL A 141 -5.20 27.91 25.62
N THR A 142 -6.04 26.88 25.78
CA THR A 142 -5.66 25.47 25.67
C THR A 142 -5.66 25.00 24.22
N LEU A 143 -4.56 24.41 23.76
CA LEU A 143 -4.46 23.79 22.44
C LEU A 143 -5.23 22.46 22.43
N LYS A 144 -5.97 22.20 21.35
CA LYS A 144 -6.68 20.92 21.15
C LYS A 144 -5.71 19.74 21.05
N GLN A 145 -4.56 19.96 20.41
CA GLN A 145 -3.50 18.96 20.24
C GLN A 145 -2.13 19.65 20.35
N GLU A 146 -1.33 19.23 21.35
CA GLU A 146 0.05 19.72 21.53
C GLU A 146 1.01 19.14 20.50
N GLU A 147 0.75 17.91 20.04
CA GLU A 147 1.49 17.25 18.98
C GLU A 147 0.74 17.38 17.66
N LYS A 148 1.41 17.93 16.65
CA LYS A 148 0.85 18.11 15.30
C LYS A 148 1.74 17.41 14.27
N PRO A 149 1.17 16.71 13.29
CA PRO A 149 1.93 16.08 12.22
C PRO A 149 2.64 17.14 11.37
N LEU A 150 3.89 16.84 11.00
CA LEU A 150 4.66 17.62 10.04
C LEU A 150 4.41 17.09 8.64
N LYS A 151 4.15 18.00 7.71
CA LYS A 151 3.94 17.68 6.31
C LYS A 151 4.92 18.45 5.43
N TRP A 152 5.71 17.69 4.69
CA TRP A 152 6.67 18.23 3.75
C TRP A 152 5.97 18.79 2.50
N VAL A 153 6.45 19.93 2.00
CA VAL A 153 5.93 20.48 0.74
C VAL A 153 6.22 19.55 -0.44
N GLU A 154 5.38 19.59 -1.46
CA GLU A 154 5.46 18.70 -2.63
C GLU A 154 6.80 18.76 -3.36
N ALA A 155 7.41 19.95 -3.45
CA ALA A 155 8.74 20.12 -4.04
C ALA A 155 9.79 19.29 -3.29
N ASN A 156 9.81 19.38 -1.95
CA ASN A 156 10.74 18.62 -1.13
C ASN A 156 10.50 17.11 -1.17
N LEU A 157 9.23 16.68 -1.28
CA LEU A 157 8.91 15.26 -1.48
C LEU A 157 9.47 14.70 -2.80
N LYS A 158 9.68 15.56 -3.81
CA LYS A 158 10.34 15.22 -5.08
C LYS A 158 11.87 15.39 -5.04
N GLY A 159 12.43 15.77 -3.88
CA GLY A 159 13.86 16.08 -3.73
C GLY A 159 14.27 17.47 -4.25
N GLU A 160 13.30 18.31 -4.60
CA GLU A 160 13.52 19.69 -5.03
C GLU A 160 13.54 20.63 -3.81
N LEU A 161 14.27 21.74 -3.90
CA LEU A 161 14.32 22.76 -2.85
C LEU A 161 13.30 23.86 -3.11
N VAL A 162 12.80 24.46 -2.05
CA VAL A 162 11.98 25.68 -2.15
C VAL A 162 12.86 26.82 -2.68
N ALA A 163 12.27 27.70 -3.48
CA ALA A 163 12.98 28.83 -4.08
C ALA A 163 13.75 29.64 -3.03
N PRO A 164 14.94 30.16 -3.38
CA PRO A 164 15.76 30.91 -2.44
C PRO A 164 15.07 32.20 -2.02
N VAL A 165 15.30 32.62 -0.79
CA VAL A 165 14.69 33.84 -0.23
C VAL A 165 15.24 35.07 -0.94
N ARG A 166 14.44 35.70 -1.80
CA ARG A 166 14.85 36.93 -2.54
C ARG A 166 14.49 38.21 -1.81
N SER A 167 13.30 38.26 -1.20
CA SER A 167 12.79 39.42 -0.46
C SER A 167 12.79 39.15 1.05
N THR A 168 11.77 38.44 1.53
CA THR A 168 11.58 38.11 2.94
C THR A 168 11.20 36.64 3.10
N TYR A 169 11.52 36.06 4.26
CA TYR A 169 11.12 34.68 4.58
C TYR A 169 9.60 34.47 4.49
N LYS A 170 8.85 35.50 4.89
CA LYS A 170 7.39 35.53 4.88
C LYS A 170 6.80 35.36 3.48
N ASP A 171 7.40 36.00 2.48
CA ASP A 171 6.90 35.93 1.10
C ASP A 171 7.06 34.52 0.55
N VAL A 172 8.22 33.88 0.78
CA VAL A 172 8.48 32.50 0.38
C VAL A 172 7.53 31.54 1.08
N CYS A 173 7.31 31.71 2.39
CA CYS A 173 6.38 30.87 3.14
C CYS A 173 4.95 30.98 2.62
N ARG A 174 4.51 32.18 2.24
CA ARG A 174 3.17 32.41 1.66
C ARG A 174 3.01 31.81 0.28
N GLU A 175 4.00 31.97 -0.59
CA GLU A 175 3.99 31.44 -1.95
C GLU A 175 3.96 29.90 -1.95
N ALA A 176 4.85 29.28 -1.16
CA ALA A 176 4.96 27.83 -1.05
C ALA A 176 4.01 27.20 -0.02
N ARG A 177 3.21 28.00 0.69
CA ARG A 177 2.29 27.59 1.77
C ARG A 177 3.00 26.76 2.86
N ILE A 178 4.07 27.31 3.42
CA ILE A 178 4.93 26.71 4.45
C ILE A 178 4.68 27.41 5.79
N ASP A 179 4.63 26.65 6.88
CA ASP A 179 4.56 27.19 8.24
C ASP A 179 5.96 27.31 8.89
N TYR A 180 6.86 26.36 8.59
CA TYR A 180 8.26 26.36 9.04
C TYR A 180 9.22 26.22 7.86
N LEU A 181 10.07 27.21 7.64
CA LEU A 181 11.06 27.24 6.57
C LEU A 181 12.46 27.03 7.15
N VAL A 182 13.14 25.99 6.67
CA VAL A 182 14.58 25.78 6.89
C VAL A 182 15.32 26.30 5.67
N THR A 183 16.20 27.27 5.86
CA THR A 183 16.99 27.90 4.80
C THR A 183 18.30 28.40 5.38
N GLY A 184 19.15 29.01 4.57
CA GLY A 184 20.37 29.59 5.10
C GLY A 184 21.20 30.32 4.06
N GLU A 185 22.45 30.54 4.44
CA GLU A 185 23.46 31.19 3.62
C GLU A 185 24.72 30.32 3.63
N VAL A 186 25.38 30.25 2.48
CA VAL A 186 26.68 29.61 2.32
C VAL A 186 27.63 30.65 1.73
N GLU A 187 28.78 30.81 2.38
CA GLU A 187 29.80 31.77 1.98
C GLU A 187 31.15 31.08 1.93
N GLU A 188 31.93 31.32 0.89
CA GLU A 188 33.34 30.89 0.85
C GLU A 188 34.20 32.01 1.44
N ILE A 189 34.86 31.72 2.56
CA ILE A 189 35.67 32.71 3.28
C ILE A 189 37.08 32.75 2.68
N PHE A 190 37.72 31.58 2.57
CA PHE A 190 39.10 31.46 2.12
C PHE A 190 39.41 30.03 1.69
N GLN A 191 39.95 29.81 0.48
CA GLN A 191 40.50 28.55 -0.05
C GLN A 191 39.97 27.26 0.65
N ASP A 192 38.82 26.76 0.22
CA ASP A 192 38.15 25.53 0.73
C ASP A 192 37.53 25.65 2.14
N VAL A 193 37.61 26.81 2.79
CA VAL A 193 36.86 27.12 4.03
C VAL A 193 35.54 27.80 3.68
N ILE A 194 34.46 27.12 4.04
CA ILE A 194 33.09 27.58 3.83
C ILE A 194 32.42 27.88 5.17
N SER A 195 31.65 28.96 5.21
CA SER A 195 30.68 29.24 6.25
C SER A 195 29.32 28.72 5.82
N VAL A 196 28.63 28.03 6.73
CA VAL A 196 27.25 27.62 6.55
C VAL A 196 26.44 28.20 7.70
N ARG A 197 25.54 29.13 7.37
CA ARG A 197 24.54 29.66 8.29
C ARG A 197 23.21 28.98 8.03
N ALA A 198 22.64 28.34 9.04
CA ALA A 198 21.31 27.72 8.98
C ALA A 198 20.29 28.53 9.80
N ILE A 199 19.10 28.67 9.24
CA ILE A 199 18.01 29.49 9.75
C ILE A 199 16.72 28.65 9.73
N LEU A 200 16.00 28.65 10.85
CA LEU A 200 14.62 28.16 10.95
C LEU A 200 13.69 29.35 11.17
N TYR A 201 12.81 29.60 10.21
CA TYR A 201 11.79 30.65 10.29
C TYR A 201 10.40 30.04 10.50
N SER A 202 9.60 30.66 11.36
CA SER A 202 8.17 30.34 11.51
C SER A 202 7.31 31.46 10.92
N ASP A 203 6.48 31.13 9.93
CA ASP A 203 5.46 32.07 9.39
C ASP A 203 4.35 32.33 10.40
N ILE A 204 4.04 31.34 11.24
CA ILE A 204 3.00 31.45 12.27
C ILE A 204 3.40 32.52 13.30
N GLU A 205 4.62 32.42 13.84
CA GLU A 205 5.14 33.38 14.81
C GLU A 205 5.71 34.66 14.17
N GLU A 206 5.88 34.65 12.85
CA GLU A 206 6.59 35.67 12.06
C GLU A 206 8.00 35.96 12.60
N LYS A 207 8.70 34.92 13.08
CA LYS A 207 9.98 35.04 13.79
C LYS A 207 10.98 33.96 13.37
N VAL A 208 12.27 34.29 13.42
CA VAL A 208 13.37 33.33 13.35
C VAL A 208 13.50 32.60 14.69
N LEU A 209 13.29 31.28 14.67
CA LEU A 209 13.34 30.42 15.86
C LEU A 209 14.74 29.86 16.13
N TYR A 210 15.53 29.72 15.08
CA TYR A 210 16.91 29.24 15.15
C TYR A 210 17.74 29.95 14.10
N GLU A 211 18.93 30.38 14.48
CA GLU A 211 19.96 30.91 13.60
C GLU A 211 21.32 30.53 14.17
N ARG A 212 22.13 29.84 13.37
CA ARG A 212 23.49 29.48 13.76
C ARG A 212 24.38 29.39 12.53
N GLU A 213 25.63 29.72 12.73
CA GLU A 213 26.69 29.65 11.73
C GLU A 213 27.79 28.71 12.20
N THR A 214 28.30 27.90 11.29
CA THR A 214 29.52 27.11 11.49
C THR A 214 30.44 27.30 10.30
N MET A 215 31.74 27.15 10.54
CA MET A 215 32.77 27.31 9.51
C MET A 215 33.66 26.08 9.53
N GLY A 216 34.08 25.65 8.36
CA GLY A 216 35.07 24.59 8.22
C GLY A 216 35.29 24.23 6.76
N THR A 217 35.95 23.12 6.52
CA THR A 217 36.27 22.68 5.15
C THR A 217 35.14 21.86 4.55
N THR A 218 35.14 21.70 3.22
CA THR A 218 34.19 20.80 2.52
C THR A 218 34.28 19.33 2.95
N ARG A 219 35.32 18.94 3.69
CA ARG A 219 35.53 17.59 4.22
C ARG A 219 34.88 17.34 5.58
N GLU A 220 34.47 18.41 6.26
CA GLU A 220 33.82 18.31 7.56
C GLU A 220 32.30 18.21 7.43
N PRO A 221 31.62 17.49 8.33
CA PRO A 221 30.17 17.35 8.30
C PRO A 221 29.50 18.60 8.91
N LEU A 222 29.67 19.76 8.29
CA LEU A 222 29.18 21.05 8.80
C LEU A 222 27.67 21.04 9.06
N VAL A 223 26.89 20.37 8.19
CA VAL A 223 25.44 20.20 8.37
C VAL A 223 25.12 19.45 9.66
N ASP A 224 25.88 18.39 10.00
CA ASP A 224 25.66 17.60 11.21
C ASP A 224 25.95 18.39 12.50
N GLN A 225 26.77 19.44 12.44
CA GLN A 225 27.02 20.33 13.59
C GLN A 225 25.86 21.31 13.83
N LEU A 226 25.13 21.69 12.77
CA LEU A 226 24.01 22.62 12.85
C LEU A 226 22.68 21.93 13.19
N LEU A 227 22.54 20.67 12.79
CA LEU A 227 21.29 19.93 12.95
C LEU A 227 20.78 19.79 14.40
N PRO A 228 21.60 19.55 15.44
CA PRO A 228 21.04 19.15 16.72
C PRO A 228 20.12 20.19 17.35
N ASP A 229 20.59 21.43 17.43
CA ASP A 229 19.80 22.51 18.00
C ASP A 229 18.64 22.92 17.06
N LEU A 230 18.84 22.84 15.73
CA LEU A 230 17.79 23.11 14.75
C LEU A 230 16.63 22.10 14.89
N VAL A 231 16.95 20.81 15.00
CA VAL A 231 15.96 19.74 15.13
C VAL A 231 15.23 19.85 16.47
N THR A 232 15.92 20.15 17.57
CA THR A 232 15.24 20.39 18.86
C THR A 232 14.22 21.53 18.75
N ARG A 233 14.55 22.63 18.05
CA ARG A 233 13.62 23.74 17.80
C ARG A 233 12.47 23.35 16.87
N LEU A 234 12.75 22.60 15.81
CA LEU A 234 11.74 22.14 14.87
C LEU A 234 10.78 21.14 15.51
N LEU A 235 11.28 20.16 16.28
CA LEU A 235 10.47 19.19 17.02
C LEU A 235 9.77 19.80 18.24
N GLY A 236 10.34 20.83 18.86
CA GLY A 236 9.87 21.42 20.11
C GLY A 236 9.98 20.50 21.33
N ILE A 237 10.79 19.45 21.22
CA ILE A 237 11.14 18.52 22.30
C ILE A 237 12.57 18.03 22.06
N GLU A 238 13.27 17.66 23.13
CA GLU A 238 14.53 16.94 23.01
C GLU A 238 14.33 15.59 22.33
N TYR A 239 15.40 15.07 21.73
CA TYR A 239 15.35 13.82 20.99
C TYR A 239 16.59 12.96 21.26
N GLY A 240 16.50 11.67 20.98
CA GLY A 240 17.62 10.73 20.95
C GLY A 240 17.73 10.01 19.59
N THR A 241 18.72 9.12 19.50
CA THR A 241 18.89 8.21 18.36
C THR A 241 18.80 6.78 18.86
N LEU A 242 18.02 5.96 18.18
CA LEU A 242 17.87 4.54 18.48
C LEU A 242 18.40 3.71 17.31
N GLU A 243 19.35 2.83 17.58
CA GLU A 243 19.83 1.83 16.61
C GLU A 243 19.53 0.44 17.17
N ILE A 244 18.82 -0.37 16.39
CA ILE A 244 18.45 -1.74 16.75
C ILE A 244 19.03 -2.68 15.71
N VAL A 245 19.75 -3.70 16.17
CA VAL A 245 20.28 -4.81 15.36
C VAL A 245 19.70 -6.10 15.92
N ALA A 246 18.89 -6.78 15.11
CA ALA A 246 18.30 -8.06 15.41
C ALA A 246 19.03 -9.18 14.66
N GLN A 247 19.33 -10.24 15.38
CA GLN A 247 19.70 -11.53 14.84
C GLN A 247 18.57 -12.51 15.15
N PRO A 248 18.11 -13.28 14.17
CA PRO A 248 18.52 -13.35 12.77
C PRO A 248 18.11 -12.11 11.93
N LYS A 249 18.80 -11.87 10.81
CA LYS A 249 18.72 -10.60 10.01
C LYS A 249 17.37 -10.38 9.31
N ASP A 250 16.51 -11.38 9.26
CA ASP A 250 15.16 -11.33 8.70
C ASP A 250 14.08 -11.12 9.77
N ALA A 251 14.45 -10.90 11.03
CA ALA A 251 13.52 -10.55 12.09
C ALA A 251 12.91 -9.14 11.87
N GLY A 252 11.59 -9.04 12.01
CA GLY A 252 10.87 -7.77 11.97
C GLY A 252 11.04 -6.99 13.26
N ILE A 253 11.32 -5.68 13.14
CA ILE A 253 11.51 -4.75 14.26
C ILE A 253 10.35 -3.78 14.28
N PHE A 254 9.62 -3.75 15.40
CA PHE A 254 8.47 -2.89 15.63
C PHE A 254 8.77 -1.92 16.78
N LEU A 255 8.31 -0.69 16.62
CA LEU A 255 8.42 0.37 17.63
C LEU A 255 7.00 0.87 17.92
N ASN A 256 6.56 0.74 19.17
CA ASN A 256 5.20 1.08 19.60
C ASN A 256 4.12 0.43 18.70
N GLY A 257 4.31 -0.83 18.32
CA GLY A 257 3.42 -1.61 17.46
C GLY A 257 3.49 -1.31 15.95
N LYS A 258 4.32 -0.34 15.51
CA LYS A 258 4.53 -0.02 14.09
C LYS A 258 5.80 -0.69 13.57
N LEU A 259 5.73 -1.41 12.45
CA LEU A 259 6.92 -1.97 11.79
C LEU A 259 7.84 -0.82 11.34
N VAL A 260 9.09 -0.83 11.79
CA VAL A 260 10.08 0.22 11.48
C VAL A 260 11.25 -0.26 10.64
N GLY A 261 11.48 -1.58 10.57
CA GLY A 261 12.56 -2.18 9.78
C GLY A 261 12.66 -3.69 9.95
N ILE A 262 13.62 -4.31 9.26
CA ILE A 262 13.90 -5.76 9.30
C ILE A 262 15.40 -5.92 9.52
N GLY A 263 15.81 -6.71 10.52
CA GLY A 263 17.20 -7.03 10.84
C GLY A 263 18.01 -5.88 11.44
N LYS A 264 18.06 -4.72 10.80
CA LYS A 264 18.76 -3.53 11.31
C LYS A 264 17.99 -2.26 10.98
N VAL A 265 17.80 -1.40 11.98
CA VAL A 265 17.17 -0.10 11.79
C VAL A 265 17.86 0.96 12.64
N ARG A 266 18.05 2.15 12.07
CA ARG A 266 18.51 3.35 12.77
C ARG A 266 17.43 4.42 12.66
N LYS A 267 16.95 4.92 13.80
CA LYS A 267 15.95 5.99 13.92
C LYS A 267 16.59 7.20 14.59
N PRO A 268 17.12 8.17 13.82
CA PRO A 268 17.56 9.44 14.36
C PRO A 268 16.35 10.31 14.73
N PHE A 269 16.58 11.28 15.60
CA PHE A 269 15.59 12.32 15.94
C PHE A 269 14.29 11.80 16.55
N LEU A 270 14.34 10.68 17.28
CA LEU A 270 13.19 10.19 18.04
C LEU A 270 12.97 11.07 19.28
N PRO A 271 11.76 11.63 19.48
CA PRO A 271 11.43 12.38 20.70
C PRO A 271 11.81 11.61 21.97
N THR A 272 12.26 12.30 23.00
CA THR A 272 12.53 11.65 24.28
C THR A 272 11.26 11.06 24.89
N GLY A 273 11.41 9.92 25.57
CA GLY A 273 10.26 9.23 26.16
C GLY A 273 10.41 7.71 26.14
N GLU A 274 9.32 7.05 26.49
CA GLU A 274 9.25 5.59 26.56
C GLU A 274 8.93 5.00 25.20
N TYR A 275 9.66 3.95 24.83
CA TYR A 275 9.44 3.20 23.61
C TYR A 275 9.36 1.71 23.92
N ARG A 276 8.34 1.07 23.37
CA ARG A 276 8.17 -0.38 23.38
C ARG A 276 8.72 -0.94 22.07
N ILE A 277 9.79 -1.70 22.17
CA ILE A 277 10.44 -2.39 21.06
C ILE A 277 9.95 -3.83 21.06
N GLU A 278 9.52 -4.29 19.90
CA GLU A 278 9.04 -5.65 19.70
C GLU A 278 9.79 -6.24 18.51
N ILE A 279 10.39 -7.42 18.70
CA ILE A 279 11.16 -8.10 17.66
C ILE A 279 10.54 -9.48 17.44
N GLN A 280 10.16 -9.76 16.19
CA GLN A 280 9.42 -10.95 15.82
C GLN A 280 10.07 -11.67 14.64
N ARG A 281 10.14 -13.00 14.73
CA ARG A 281 10.40 -13.88 13.59
C ARG A 281 9.66 -15.20 13.80
N PRO A 282 8.96 -15.75 12.78
CA PRO A 282 8.40 -17.10 12.84
C PRO A 282 9.47 -18.14 13.23
N GLY A 283 9.13 -19.08 14.11
CA GLY A 283 10.06 -20.10 14.63
C GLY A 283 10.98 -19.61 15.77
N TYR A 284 10.85 -18.35 16.21
CA TYR A 284 11.64 -17.77 17.30
C TYR A 284 10.75 -17.27 18.45
N GLN A 285 11.33 -17.20 19.64
CA GLN A 285 10.68 -16.58 20.79
C GLN A 285 10.47 -15.09 20.55
N PHE A 286 9.25 -14.62 20.85
CA PHE A 286 8.92 -13.21 20.76
C PHE A 286 9.65 -12.41 21.84
N LEU A 287 10.28 -11.29 21.45
CA LEU A 287 10.94 -10.40 22.38
C LEU A 287 10.24 -9.04 22.44
N THR A 288 9.91 -8.61 23.65
CA THR A 288 9.43 -7.25 23.95
C THR A 288 10.37 -6.60 24.96
N GLN A 289 10.78 -5.36 24.67
CA GLN A 289 11.63 -4.58 25.56
C GLN A 289 11.12 -3.13 25.61
N GLU A 290 10.91 -2.63 26.82
CA GLU A 290 10.61 -1.22 27.05
C GLU A 290 11.91 -0.47 27.35
N ILE A 291 12.09 0.69 26.72
CA ILE A 291 13.25 1.56 26.92
C ILE A 291 12.79 2.98 27.20
N LEU A 292 13.56 3.71 28.00
CA LEU A 292 13.45 5.16 28.14
C LEU A 292 14.58 5.79 27.32
N LEU A 293 14.24 6.60 26.32
CA LEU A 293 15.20 7.32 25.49
C LEU A 293 15.36 8.76 26.00
N GLY A 294 16.57 9.09 26.43
CA GLY A 294 16.97 10.39 26.96
C GLY A 294 17.41 11.41 25.91
N ALA A 295 17.55 12.65 26.34
CA ALA A 295 17.96 13.76 25.48
C ALA A 295 19.38 13.56 24.96
N ARG A 296 19.55 13.65 23.64
CA ARG A 296 20.80 13.42 22.89
C ARG A 296 21.44 12.05 23.14
N GLU A 297 20.69 11.11 23.73
CA GLU A 297 21.15 9.74 23.93
C GLU A 297 21.28 9.04 22.58
N GLN A 298 22.38 8.30 22.39
CA GLN A 298 22.52 7.33 21.31
C GLN A 298 22.40 5.94 21.94
N ARG A 299 21.26 5.29 21.73
CA ARG A 299 20.98 3.98 22.31
C ARG A 299 21.09 2.90 21.25
N ASN A 300 22.02 1.98 21.47
CA ASN A 300 22.26 0.83 20.60
C ASN A 300 21.73 -0.42 21.30
N ILE A 301 20.88 -1.18 20.60
CA ILE A 301 20.27 -2.39 21.10
C ILE A 301 20.60 -3.52 20.13
N GLU A 302 21.35 -4.50 20.62
CA GLU A 302 21.63 -5.73 19.90
C GLU A 302 20.82 -6.86 20.52
N VAL A 303 20.01 -7.54 19.73
CA VAL A 303 19.15 -8.63 20.17
C VAL A 303 19.42 -9.86 19.34
N THR A 304 19.60 -10.99 20.01
CA THR A 304 19.62 -12.32 19.38
C THR A 304 18.38 -13.08 19.84
N LEU A 305 17.45 -13.33 18.93
CA LEU A 305 16.26 -14.13 19.21
C LEU A 305 16.67 -15.60 19.41
N GLN A 306 16.06 -16.24 20.39
CA GLN A 306 16.22 -17.68 20.61
C GLN A 306 15.21 -18.43 19.75
N ALA A 307 15.67 -19.46 19.03
CA ALA A 307 14.78 -20.36 18.32
C ALA A 307 13.85 -21.05 19.34
N LEU A 308 12.59 -21.28 18.96
CA LEU A 308 11.69 -22.09 19.77
C LEU A 308 12.25 -23.52 19.79
N ALA A 309 12.53 -24.06 20.98
CA ALA A 309 12.95 -25.43 21.12
C ALA A 309 11.78 -26.35 20.75
N VAL A 310 11.95 -27.11 19.67
CA VAL A 310 11.05 -28.20 19.30
C VAL A 310 11.75 -29.49 19.74
N GLU A 311 11.03 -30.39 20.41
CA GLU A 311 11.58 -31.72 20.66
C GLU A 311 11.87 -32.38 19.29
N PRO A 312 13.05 -33.01 19.11
CA PRO A 312 13.36 -33.69 17.86
C PRO A 312 12.31 -34.75 17.57
N PHE A 313 11.64 -34.66 16.42
CA PHE A 313 10.65 -35.63 15.99
C PHE A 313 11.17 -36.42 14.80
N GLN A 314 10.83 -37.70 14.75
CA GLN A 314 11.26 -38.59 13.68
C GLN A 314 10.25 -38.55 12.53
N ILE A 315 10.77 -38.44 11.30
CA ILE A 315 10.02 -38.74 10.09
C ILE A 315 10.53 -40.05 9.53
N ALA A 316 9.69 -41.07 9.55
CA ALA A 316 9.95 -42.38 9.00
C ALA A 316 8.95 -42.71 7.89
N SER A 317 9.41 -43.42 6.86
CA SER A 317 8.54 -43.90 5.80
C SER A 317 8.72 -45.40 5.56
N LEU A 318 7.69 -46.03 4.99
CA LEU A 318 7.72 -47.39 4.51
C LEU A 318 7.32 -47.41 3.02
N PRO A 319 8.22 -47.82 2.10
CA PRO A 319 9.59 -48.29 2.34
C PRO A 319 10.53 -47.18 2.84
N SER A 320 11.58 -47.58 3.55
CA SER A 320 12.60 -46.65 4.04
C SER A 320 13.44 -46.06 2.91
N ASN A 321 14.24 -45.06 3.26
CA ASN A 321 15.14 -44.32 2.36
C ASN A 321 14.38 -43.52 1.29
N ALA A 322 13.24 -42.92 1.66
CA ALA A 322 12.49 -42.00 0.82
C ALA A 322 12.94 -40.56 1.07
N THR A 323 13.09 -39.79 0.00
CA THR A 323 13.54 -38.40 0.02
C THR A 323 12.46 -37.51 0.63
N PHE A 324 12.82 -36.70 1.62
CA PHE A 324 11.93 -35.76 2.29
C PHE A 324 12.26 -34.30 1.93
N TYR A 325 11.20 -33.54 1.65
CA TYR A 325 11.23 -32.13 1.32
C TYR A 325 10.31 -31.33 2.25
N VAL A 326 10.72 -30.12 2.60
CA VAL A 326 9.87 -29.10 3.23
C VAL A 326 9.75 -27.93 2.25
N GLY A 327 8.55 -27.69 1.73
CA GLY A 327 8.35 -26.79 0.60
C GLY A 327 9.14 -27.27 -0.62
N ALA A 328 10.13 -26.47 -1.04
CA ALA A 328 11.03 -26.79 -2.16
C ALA A 328 12.42 -27.29 -1.70
N GLU A 329 12.71 -27.26 -0.41
CA GLU A 329 14.04 -27.58 0.13
C GLU A 329 14.15 -29.08 0.46
N ARG A 330 15.19 -29.76 -0.02
CA ARG A 330 15.48 -31.16 0.33
C ARG A 330 16.12 -31.22 1.70
N LYS A 331 15.50 -31.92 2.66
CA LYS A 331 16.02 -32.08 4.03
C LYS A 331 16.84 -33.36 4.23
N GLY A 332 16.57 -34.42 3.46
CA GLY A 332 17.33 -35.68 3.56
C GLY A 332 16.48 -36.89 3.17
N ASP A 333 16.91 -38.08 3.59
CA ASP A 333 16.22 -39.35 3.33
C ASP A 333 15.72 -39.96 4.64
N THR A 334 14.54 -40.57 4.62
CA THR A 334 13.89 -41.16 5.80
C THR A 334 14.51 -42.52 6.19
N PRO A 335 14.61 -42.88 7.48
CA PRO A 335 14.21 -42.10 8.64
C PRO A 335 15.20 -40.96 8.97
N LEU A 336 14.68 -39.78 9.33
CA LEU A 336 15.47 -38.62 9.75
C LEU A 336 14.82 -37.90 10.94
N TYR A 337 15.63 -37.20 11.72
CA TYR A 337 15.17 -36.35 12.83
C TYR A 337 15.19 -34.88 12.40
N LEU A 338 14.15 -34.13 12.76
CA LEU A 338 14.10 -32.68 12.55
C LEU A 338 14.04 -31.97 13.89
N GLU A 339 14.84 -30.90 14.01
CA GLU A 339 14.91 -30.04 15.20
C GLU A 339 14.14 -28.71 14.99
N GLU A 340 13.61 -28.48 13.79
CA GLU A 340 12.96 -27.23 13.40
C GLU A 340 11.53 -27.51 12.91
N ALA A 341 10.53 -26.99 13.61
CA ALA A 341 9.15 -26.98 13.15
C ALA A 341 8.96 -25.78 12.22
N ALA A 342 8.93 -26.02 10.92
CA ALA A 342 8.54 -25.02 9.95
C ALA A 342 7.01 -24.84 10.04
N THR A 343 6.56 -23.84 10.79
CA THR A 343 5.13 -23.49 10.92
C THR A 343 4.54 -23.19 9.54
N ASP A 344 3.35 -23.72 9.24
CA ASP A 344 2.63 -23.57 7.96
C ASP A 344 3.37 -24.09 6.71
N SER A 345 4.34 -24.99 6.87
CA SER A 345 5.06 -25.58 5.74
C SER A 345 4.46 -26.91 5.28
N ILE A 346 4.66 -27.24 4.00
CA ILE A 346 4.17 -28.50 3.40
C ILE A 346 5.33 -29.49 3.31
N GLY A 347 5.13 -30.68 3.87
CA GLY A 347 6.04 -31.82 3.76
C GLY A 347 5.71 -32.66 2.53
N ARG A 348 6.74 -33.11 1.82
CA ARG A 348 6.62 -34.02 0.68
C ARG A 348 7.64 -35.15 0.80
N ILE A 349 7.18 -36.39 0.69
CA ILE A 349 8.02 -37.59 0.65
C ILE A 349 7.93 -38.25 -0.72
N GLU A 350 9.08 -38.59 -1.29
CA GLU A 350 9.19 -39.22 -2.60
C GLU A 350 10.11 -40.45 -2.56
N LYS A 351 9.68 -41.53 -3.21
CA LYS A 351 10.49 -42.75 -3.39
C LYS A 351 10.24 -43.32 -4.78
N GLU A 352 11.29 -43.78 -5.43
CA GLU A 352 11.21 -44.45 -6.72
C GLU A 352 10.28 -45.68 -6.67
N GLY A 353 9.32 -45.75 -7.61
CA GLY A 353 8.32 -46.82 -7.67
C GLY A 353 7.16 -46.67 -6.68
N TYR A 354 7.04 -45.54 -6.00
CA TYR A 354 5.95 -45.22 -5.07
C TYR A 354 5.34 -43.85 -5.36
N LYS A 355 4.07 -43.66 -5.02
CA LYS A 355 3.42 -42.35 -5.16
C LYS A 355 3.97 -41.37 -4.12
N ALA A 356 4.29 -40.16 -4.57
CA ALA A 356 4.66 -39.06 -3.69
C ALA A 356 3.52 -38.76 -2.69
N PHE A 357 3.88 -38.53 -1.44
CA PHE A 357 2.94 -38.21 -0.37
C PHE A 357 3.17 -36.79 0.14
N VAL A 358 2.11 -35.99 0.23
CA VAL A 358 2.16 -34.56 0.60
C VAL A 358 1.26 -34.33 1.81
N PHE A 359 1.76 -33.63 2.83
CA PHE A 359 1.03 -33.36 4.07
C PHE A 359 1.46 -32.01 4.69
N PRO A 360 0.58 -31.28 5.41
CA PRO A 360 0.97 -30.10 6.15
C PRO A 360 1.81 -30.48 7.40
N LEU A 361 2.88 -29.73 7.69
CA LEU A 361 3.62 -29.85 8.95
C LEU A 361 2.91 -29.06 10.04
N GLU A 362 2.60 -29.73 11.14
CA GLU A 362 1.97 -29.09 12.31
C GLU A 362 3.00 -28.39 13.20
N SER A 363 2.54 -27.41 13.99
CA SER A 363 3.37 -26.64 14.93
C SER A 363 3.85 -27.43 16.15
N GLN A 364 3.29 -28.62 16.41
CA GLN A 364 3.73 -29.56 17.45
C GLN A 364 3.87 -30.97 16.85
N PRO A 365 4.92 -31.20 16.06
CA PRO A 365 5.07 -32.47 15.36
C PRO A 365 5.37 -33.60 16.36
N LYS A 366 4.61 -34.71 16.25
CA LYS A 366 4.95 -36.01 16.84
C LYS A 366 5.67 -36.86 15.81
N ASP A 367 6.26 -37.98 16.23
CA ASP A 367 6.83 -38.95 15.31
C ASP A 367 5.83 -39.35 14.21
N LEU A 368 6.24 -39.17 12.97
CA LEU A 368 5.44 -39.42 11.77
C LEU A 368 5.94 -40.69 11.09
N HIS A 369 5.06 -41.69 11.02
CA HIS A 369 5.27 -42.91 10.25
C HIS A 369 4.33 -42.91 9.04
N LEU A 370 4.91 -42.82 7.84
CA LEU A 370 4.15 -42.66 6.60
C LEU A 370 4.29 -43.88 5.68
N LEU A 371 3.15 -44.37 5.17
CA LEU A 371 3.10 -45.49 4.23
C LEU A 371 3.00 -44.93 2.82
N LEU A 372 4.02 -45.18 2.01
CA LEU A 372 4.00 -44.81 0.59
C LEU A 372 3.31 -45.93 -0.19
N PRO A 373 2.20 -45.68 -0.89
CA PRO A 373 1.57 -46.68 -1.72
C PRO A 373 2.42 -46.92 -2.98
N LYS A 374 2.67 -48.21 -3.28
CA LYS A 374 3.42 -48.63 -4.48
C LYS A 374 2.73 -48.12 -5.74
N ASP A 375 3.49 -47.55 -6.68
CA ASP A 375 2.97 -47.18 -7.99
C ASP A 375 3.00 -48.41 -8.90
N ILE A 376 1.88 -49.13 -8.95
CA ILE A 376 1.77 -50.47 -9.56
C ILE A 376 1.72 -50.40 -11.11
N PHE A 377 1.64 -49.21 -11.70
CA PHE A 377 1.58 -49.04 -13.15
C PHE A 377 2.59 -47.98 -13.61
N SER A 378 3.53 -48.36 -14.47
CA SER A 378 4.43 -47.39 -15.11
C SER A 378 3.64 -46.49 -16.05
N TRP A 379 4.11 -45.26 -16.28
CA TRP A 379 3.52 -44.37 -17.28
C TRP A 379 3.55 -45.00 -18.67
N LYS A 380 4.58 -45.79 -18.97
CA LYS A 380 4.69 -46.55 -20.22
C LYS A 380 3.50 -47.50 -20.41
N ASP A 381 3.14 -48.28 -19.39
CA ASP A 381 2.04 -49.24 -19.48
C ASP A 381 0.67 -48.55 -19.60
N ARG A 382 0.51 -47.39 -18.93
CA ARG A 382 -0.71 -46.56 -19.02
C ARG A 382 -0.90 -46.02 -20.44
N VAL A 383 0.16 -45.49 -21.04
CA VAL A 383 0.15 -44.94 -22.41
C VAL A 383 -0.09 -46.04 -23.43
N GLU A 384 0.54 -47.20 -23.29
CA GLU A 384 0.38 -48.35 -24.20
C GLU A 384 -1.06 -48.87 -24.20
N ARG A 385 -1.69 -49.01 -23.02
CA ARG A 385 -3.10 -49.42 -22.91
C ARG A 385 -4.04 -48.41 -23.56
N LYS A 386 -3.88 -47.12 -23.29
CA LYS A 386 -4.74 -46.07 -23.89
C LYS A 386 -4.56 -45.97 -25.40
N ARG A 387 -3.36 -46.23 -25.91
CA ARG A 387 -3.08 -46.33 -27.36
C ARG A 387 -3.84 -47.50 -27.99
N GLU A 388 -3.85 -48.66 -27.35
CA GLU A 388 -4.63 -49.82 -27.83
C GLU A 388 -6.13 -49.55 -27.85
N ASP A 389 -6.67 -48.93 -26.80
CA ASP A 389 -8.09 -48.54 -26.72
C ASP A 389 -8.47 -47.61 -27.87
N PHE A 390 -7.64 -46.60 -28.15
CA PHE A 390 -7.82 -45.70 -29.28
C PHE A 390 -7.80 -46.46 -30.62
N TYR A 391 -6.79 -47.31 -30.87
CA TYR A 391 -6.71 -48.04 -32.14
C TYR A 391 -7.90 -48.98 -32.37
N ARG A 392 -8.43 -49.60 -31.32
CA ARG A 392 -9.66 -50.41 -31.41
C ARG A 392 -10.86 -49.55 -31.77
N ALA A 393 -11.06 -48.43 -31.07
CA ALA A 393 -12.17 -47.52 -31.34
C ALA A 393 -12.10 -46.92 -32.76
N PHE A 394 -10.92 -46.46 -33.17
CA PHE A 394 -10.67 -45.95 -34.51
C PHE A 394 -10.89 -47.01 -35.58
N GLY A 395 -10.41 -48.24 -35.36
CA GLY A 395 -10.60 -49.36 -36.28
C GLY A 395 -12.09 -49.66 -36.53
N TRP A 396 -12.89 -49.74 -35.46
CA TRP A 396 -14.35 -49.94 -35.60
C TRP A 396 -15.04 -48.79 -36.33
N PHE A 397 -14.64 -47.56 -36.06
CA PHE A 397 -15.15 -46.39 -36.79
C PHE A 397 -14.84 -46.50 -38.29
N VAL A 398 -13.59 -46.75 -38.68
CA VAL A 398 -13.20 -46.85 -40.09
C VAL A 398 -13.94 -48.00 -40.79
N LEU A 399 -14.06 -49.16 -40.13
CA LEU A 399 -14.82 -50.31 -40.66
C LEU A 399 -16.30 -50.01 -40.85
N SER A 400 -16.86 -49.03 -40.13
CA SER A 400 -18.27 -48.63 -40.27
C SER A 400 -18.55 -47.73 -41.47
N LEU A 401 -17.55 -47.01 -42.00
CA LEU A 401 -17.74 -45.97 -43.03
C LEU A 401 -18.31 -46.46 -44.37
N PRO A 402 -17.98 -47.66 -44.89
CA PRO A 402 -18.52 -48.11 -46.17
C PRO A 402 -20.04 -48.30 -46.16
N LEU A 403 -20.62 -48.70 -45.03
CA LEU A 403 -22.06 -49.00 -44.91
C LEU A 403 -22.97 -47.82 -45.26
N PRO A 404 -22.86 -46.64 -44.61
CA PRO A 404 -23.70 -45.49 -44.94
C PRO A 404 -23.45 -44.99 -46.36
N ILE A 405 -22.21 -45.05 -46.86
CA ILE A 405 -21.87 -44.63 -48.23
C ILE A 405 -22.59 -45.52 -49.26
N LEU A 406 -22.52 -46.84 -49.08
CA LEU A 406 -23.16 -47.80 -49.98
C LEU A 406 -24.69 -47.72 -49.91
N LEU A 407 -25.27 -47.61 -48.72
CA LEU A 407 -26.72 -47.51 -48.56
C LEU A 407 -27.26 -46.18 -49.10
N TYR A 408 -26.54 -45.08 -48.94
CA TYR A 408 -26.89 -43.80 -49.56
C TYR A 408 -26.84 -43.90 -51.08
N GLY A 409 -25.78 -44.48 -51.65
CA GLY A 409 -25.68 -44.70 -53.10
C GLY A 409 -26.80 -45.60 -53.64
N TYR A 410 -27.18 -46.64 -52.90
CA TYR A 410 -28.31 -47.50 -53.27
C TYR A 410 -29.65 -46.77 -53.19
N TYR A 411 -29.85 -45.96 -52.14
CA TYR A 411 -31.02 -45.11 -51.98
C TYR A 411 -31.17 -44.12 -53.15
N GLU A 412 -30.11 -43.41 -53.53
CA GLU A 412 -30.11 -42.47 -54.65
C GLU A 412 -30.42 -43.17 -55.99
N ASN A 413 -29.89 -44.37 -56.22
CA ASN A 413 -30.19 -45.12 -57.43
C ASN A 413 -31.67 -45.55 -57.48
N GLU A 414 -32.22 -46.06 -56.38
CA GLU A 414 -33.64 -46.45 -56.31
C GLU A 414 -34.57 -45.22 -56.36
N SER A 415 -34.19 -44.09 -55.77
CA SER A 415 -34.95 -42.83 -55.83
C SER A 415 -35.05 -42.32 -57.27
N PHE A 416 -33.95 -42.35 -58.01
CA PHE A 416 -33.92 -41.96 -59.42
C PHE A 416 -34.79 -42.87 -60.29
N ARG A 417 -34.73 -44.19 -60.07
CA ARG A 417 -35.59 -45.16 -60.76
C ARG A 417 -37.07 -44.93 -60.47
N TYR A 418 -37.43 -44.63 -59.22
CA TYR A 418 -38.80 -44.30 -58.84
C TYR A 418 -39.31 -43.02 -59.51
N ILE A 419 -38.49 -41.96 -59.54
CA ILE A 419 -38.83 -40.70 -60.22
C ILE A 419 -39.11 -40.97 -61.71
N GLN A 420 -38.29 -41.78 -62.38
CA GLN A 420 -38.53 -42.16 -63.77
C GLN A 420 -39.81 -42.97 -63.96
N TYR A 421 -40.08 -43.95 -63.08
CA TYR A 421 -41.30 -44.76 -63.12
C TYR A 421 -42.55 -43.89 -62.92
N SER A 422 -42.52 -42.95 -61.96
CA SER A 422 -43.64 -42.03 -61.66
C SER A 422 -44.01 -41.11 -62.82
N ARG A 423 -43.07 -40.86 -63.74
CA ARG A 423 -43.27 -40.04 -64.94
C ARG A 423 -43.62 -40.85 -66.19
N SER A 424 -43.63 -42.18 -66.09
CA SER A 424 -43.93 -43.06 -67.21
C SER A 424 -45.45 -43.22 -67.41
N GLY A 425 -45.89 -43.45 -68.65
CA GLY A 425 -47.30 -43.72 -68.96
C GLY A 425 -47.84 -45.07 -68.45
N ARG A 426 -47.05 -45.82 -67.66
CA ARG A 426 -47.40 -47.12 -67.07
C ARG A 426 -47.54 -47.06 -65.53
N TYR A 427 -47.82 -45.88 -64.99
CA TYR A 427 -47.91 -45.66 -63.55
C TYR A 427 -49.07 -46.43 -62.91
N ASP A 428 -48.75 -47.32 -61.96
CA ASP A 428 -49.71 -47.97 -61.06
C ASP A 428 -49.47 -47.51 -59.60
N PRO A 429 -50.45 -46.89 -58.93
CA PRO A 429 -50.33 -46.48 -57.52
C PRO A 429 -49.95 -47.61 -56.55
N ALA A 430 -50.42 -48.84 -56.77
CA ALA A 430 -50.16 -49.96 -55.88
C ALA A 430 -48.70 -50.45 -56.01
N GLU A 431 -48.17 -50.42 -57.22
CA GLU A 431 -46.77 -50.76 -57.49
C GLU A 431 -45.85 -49.64 -56.98
N ALA A 432 -46.21 -48.37 -57.21
CA ALA A 432 -45.49 -47.21 -56.67
C ALA A 432 -45.36 -47.23 -55.13
N GLY A 433 -46.39 -47.69 -54.42
CA GLY A 433 -46.35 -47.89 -52.97
C GLY A 433 -45.24 -48.86 -52.52
N LYS A 434 -45.07 -50.00 -53.22
CA LYS A 434 -44.01 -50.98 -52.93
C LYS A 434 -42.61 -50.40 -53.15
N TRP A 435 -42.44 -49.56 -54.16
CA TRP A 435 -41.19 -48.84 -54.40
C TRP A 435 -40.88 -47.86 -53.28
N SER A 436 -41.89 -47.09 -52.82
CA SER A 436 -41.76 -46.18 -51.68
C SER A 436 -41.37 -46.93 -50.40
N ASP A 437 -42.00 -48.07 -50.11
CA ASP A 437 -41.69 -48.86 -48.91
C ASP A 437 -40.26 -49.40 -48.93
N ARG A 438 -39.81 -49.89 -50.10
CA ARG A 438 -38.42 -50.33 -50.30
C ARG A 438 -37.43 -49.18 -50.11
N MET A 439 -37.70 -48.02 -50.70
CA MET A 439 -36.88 -46.81 -50.54
C MET A 439 -36.80 -46.37 -49.09
N ASN A 440 -37.94 -46.35 -48.38
CA ASN A 440 -38.00 -46.04 -46.96
C ASN A 440 -37.15 -47.02 -46.14
N GLY A 441 -37.23 -48.32 -46.43
CA GLY A 441 -36.39 -49.33 -45.78
C GLY A 441 -34.89 -49.08 -45.96
N ILE A 442 -34.46 -48.76 -47.19
CA ILE A 442 -33.06 -48.42 -47.49
C ILE A 442 -32.65 -47.12 -46.80
N TYR A 443 -33.51 -46.11 -46.81
CA TYR A 443 -33.26 -44.81 -46.18
C TYR A 443 -33.11 -44.92 -44.67
N TYR A 444 -33.99 -45.67 -43.99
CA TYR A 444 -33.85 -45.94 -42.56
C TYR A 444 -32.61 -46.80 -42.25
N GLY A 445 -32.26 -47.74 -43.13
CA GLY A 445 -30.99 -48.47 -43.04
C GLY A 445 -29.77 -47.54 -43.14
N TYR A 446 -29.78 -46.62 -44.09
CA TYR A 446 -28.77 -45.57 -44.23
C TYR A 446 -28.67 -44.73 -42.95
N LEU A 447 -29.79 -44.20 -42.44
CA LEU A 447 -29.80 -43.41 -41.21
C LEU A 447 -29.28 -44.21 -40.01
N GLY A 448 -29.64 -45.49 -39.88
CA GLY A 448 -29.15 -46.37 -38.82
C GLY A 448 -27.64 -46.58 -38.89
N THR A 449 -27.09 -46.84 -40.07
CA THR A 449 -25.64 -47.02 -40.26
C THR A 449 -24.87 -45.72 -40.10
N LEU A 450 -25.45 -44.57 -40.48
CA LEU A 450 -24.88 -43.25 -40.26
C LEU A 450 -24.84 -42.92 -38.76
N PHE A 451 -25.89 -43.23 -38.01
CA PHE A 451 -25.92 -43.07 -36.56
C PHE A 451 -24.87 -43.94 -35.86
N LEU A 452 -24.73 -45.20 -36.28
CA LEU A 452 -23.70 -46.11 -35.77
C LEU A 452 -22.29 -45.57 -36.04
N SER A 453 -22.00 -45.16 -37.27
CA SER A 453 -20.70 -44.60 -37.65
C SER A 453 -20.39 -43.32 -36.87
N SER A 454 -21.39 -42.44 -36.72
CA SER A 454 -21.25 -41.22 -35.91
C SER A 454 -20.98 -41.52 -34.44
N SER A 455 -21.64 -42.52 -33.86
CA SER A 455 -21.41 -42.95 -32.48
C SER A 455 -20.00 -43.51 -32.28
N LEU A 456 -19.52 -44.29 -33.25
CA LEU A 456 -18.16 -44.84 -33.25
C LEU A 456 -17.11 -43.73 -33.42
N LEU A 457 -17.40 -42.69 -34.22
CA LEU A 457 -16.53 -41.51 -34.34
C LEU A 457 -16.38 -40.80 -32.99
N VAL A 458 -17.49 -40.56 -32.28
CA VAL A 458 -17.45 -39.95 -30.95
C VAL A 458 -16.59 -40.78 -29.99
N ASN A 459 -16.77 -42.10 -29.97
CA ASN A 459 -15.95 -43.00 -29.15
C ASN A 459 -14.45 -42.96 -29.53
N ALA A 460 -14.14 -42.89 -30.82
CA ALA A 460 -12.75 -42.75 -31.30
C ALA A 460 -12.13 -41.41 -30.88
N LEU A 461 -12.91 -40.32 -30.90
CA LEU A 461 -12.44 -39.01 -30.45
C LEU A 461 -12.26 -38.94 -28.93
N THR A 462 -13.14 -39.53 -28.14
CA THR A 462 -12.99 -39.57 -26.68
C THR A 462 -11.77 -40.41 -26.26
N THR A 463 -11.56 -41.56 -26.90
CA THR A 463 -10.38 -42.40 -26.62
C THR A 463 -9.07 -41.77 -27.11
N LEU A 464 -9.11 -40.99 -28.20
CA LEU A 464 -7.97 -40.17 -28.64
C LEU A 464 -7.62 -39.09 -27.59
N MET A 465 -8.61 -38.37 -27.08
CA MET A 465 -8.39 -37.36 -26.03
C MET A 465 -7.79 -37.97 -24.77
N ASP A 466 -8.32 -39.12 -24.32
CA ASP A 466 -7.77 -39.88 -23.20
C ASP A 466 -6.30 -40.26 -23.43
N TYR A 467 -5.97 -40.74 -24.63
CA TYR A 467 -4.60 -41.09 -25.01
C TYR A 467 -3.66 -39.88 -24.98
N LEU A 468 -4.08 -38.74 -25.55
CA LEU A 468 -3.29 -37.51 -25.59
C LEU A 468 -3.04 -36.95 -24.19
N VAL A 469 -4.08 -36.84 -23.37
CA VAL A 469 -3.97 -36.35 -21.98
C VAL A 469 -3.05 -37.25 -21.15
N THR A 470 -3.16 -38.57 -21.33
CA THR A 470 -2.27 -39.53 -20.65
C THR A 470 -0.83 -39.38 -21.14
N GLY A 471 -0.63 -39.14 -22.44
CA GLY A 471 0.68 -38.87 -23.04
C GLY A 471 1.32 -37.59 -22.50
N GLU A 472 0.59 -36.47 -22.46
CA GLU A 472 1.07 -35.21 -21.88
C GLU A 472 1.42 -35.35 -20.40
N ALA A 473 0.56 -36.04 -19.64
CA ALA A 473 0.82 -36.32 -18.23
C ALA A 473 2.10 -37.15 -18.03
N SER A 474 2.39 -38.11 -18.93
CA SER A 474 3.64 -38.89 -18.87
C SER A 474 4.89 -38.06 -19.13
N VAL A 475 4.80 -36.98 -19.93
CA VAL A 475 5.93 -36.06 -20.19
C VAL A 475 6.12 -35.10 -19.02
N LYS A 476 5.02 -34.64 -18.41
CA LYS A 476 5.06 -33.72 -17.26
C LYS A 476 5.51 -34.41 -15.97
N TYR A 477 5.19 -35.69 -15.83
CA TYR A 477 5.54 -36.52 -14.68
C TYR A 477 6.26 -37.79 -15.14
N PRO A 478 7.46 -37.67 -15.74
CA PRO A 478 8.16 -38.83 -16.29
C PRO A 478 8.53 -39.81 -15.18
N ASP A 479 8.40 -41.11 -15.48
CA ASP A 479 9.05 -42.15 -14.67
C ASP A 479 10.56 -41.83 -14.67
N GLN A 480 11.14 -41.53 -13.51
CA GLN A 480 12.58 -41.31 -13.41
C GLN A 480 13.30 -42.62 -13.72
N LYS A 481 14.33 -42.55 -14.58
CA LYS A 481 15.18 -43.71 -14.86
C LYS A 481 15.93 -44.10 -13.58
N PRO A 482 16.16 -45.41 -13.37
CA PRO A 482 16.91 -45.93 -12.22
C PRO A 482 18.35 -45.40 -12.17
#